data_AF-A0A3Q7I2A3-F1
#
_entry.id   AF-A0A3Q7I2A3-F1
#
_cell.length_a   1.000
_cell.length_b   1.000
_cell.length_c   1.000
_cell.angle_alpha   90.00
_cell.angle_beta   90.00
_cell.angle_gamma   90.00
#
_symmetry.space_group_name_H-M   'P 1'
#
loop_
_entity.id
_entity.type
_entity.pdbx_description
1 polymer ?
#
loop_
_entity_poly.entity_id
_entity_poly.type
_entity_poly.pdbx_seq_one_letter_code
_entity_poly.pdbx_strand_id
1 'polypeptide(L)'
;MADWTRTVDAGEAGIAESKTAPTPMDVGPPTNSNSRLFDNPTLYRSIMGRLHNLAVTRPEIQYVVNLNSQALKQILHYLKGISRRGLLFQKGDLELSIYSNSDWANDKDDRLSTTGYLLFLGPNLISWCTKKQTRVSHSSIEDEYRVMEAGVAEAMWLHHITDALGEEILEA
;
A
#
# COMPACT_ATOMS: atom_id res chain seq x y z
N MET A 1 11.93 -12.30 -6.51
CA MET A 1 11.72 -11.65 -5.20
C MET A 1 12.59 -10.41 -5.16
N ALA A 2 12.01 -9.22 -5.09
CA ALA A 2 12.77 -7.97 -5.15
C ALA A 2 13.64 -7.85 -3.90
N ASP A 3 14.96 -7.92 -4.09
CA ASP A 3 15.95 -7.73 -3.03
C ASP A 3 15.99 -6.25 -2.64
N TRP A 4 15.45 -5.94 -1.47
CA TRP A 4 15.35 -4.56 -0.99
C TRP A 4 16.73 -3.94 -0.70
N THR A 5 17.77 -4.76 -0.49
CA THR A 5 19.14 -4.27 -0.31
C THR A 5 19.72 -3.65 -1.58
N ARG A 6 19.19 -3.99 -2.76
CA ARG A 6 19.53 -3.35 -4.04
C ARG A 6 18.64 -2.16 -4.39
N THR A 7 17.41 -2.10 -3.87
CA THR A 7 16.46 -1.05 -4.24
C THR A 7 16.47 0.13 -3.30
N VAL A 8 16.88 -0.02 -2.03
CA VAL A 8 17.13 1.11 -1.11
C VAL A 8 18.46 0.88 -0.43
N ASP A 9 19.49 1.62 -0.83
CA ASP A 9 20.84 1.48 -0.26
C ASP A 9 20.80 1.87 1.22
N ALA A 10 20.85 0.86 2.09
CA ALA A 10 20.78 1.04 3.55
C ALA A 10 21.91 1.94 4.09
N GLY A 11 23.02 2.05 3.34
CA GLY A 11 24.12 2.97 3.59
C GLY A 11 23.77 4.43 3.25
N GLU A 12 23.10 4.69 2.13
CA GLU A 12 22.66 6.05 1.76
C GLU A 12 21.58 6.59 2.71
N ALA A 13 20.74 5.71 3.25
CA ALA A 13 19.67 6.06 4.17
C ALA A 13 20.11 6.10 5.66
N GLY A 14 21.36 5.75 5.99
CA GLY A 14 21.90 5.83 7.36
C GLY A 14 21.27 4.84 8.36
N ILE A 15 20.70 3.73 7.89
CA ILE A 15 19.90 2.76 8.68
C ILE A 15 20.55 1.38 8.80
N ALA A 16 21.75 1.22 8.24
CA ALA A 16 22.49 -0.04 8.23
C ALA A 16 22.67 -0.64 9.64
N GLU A 17 22.92 0.20 10.65
CA GLU A 17 23.13 -0.22 12.05
C GLU A 17 21.88 -0.08 12.94
N SER A 18 20.76 0.42 12.40
CA SER A 18 19.55 0.67 13.18
C SER A 18 18.72 -0.59 13.47
N LYS A 19 17.96 -0.57 14.57
CA LYS A 19 17.04 -1.65 14.97
C LYS A 19 15.86 -1.77 14.00
N THR A 20 15.33 -2.99 13.86
CA THR A 20 14.14 -3.26 13.05
C THR A 20 12.87 -2.83 13.76
N ALA A 21 11.84 -2.46 12.99
CA ALA A 21 10.52 -2.13 13.51
C ALA A 21 9.51 -3.27 13.24
N PRO A 22 8.57 -3.55 14.18
CA PRO A 22 7.55 -4.58 13.99
C PRO A 22 6.37 -4.12 13.13
N THR A 23 6.11 -2.81 13.05
CA THR A 23 5.03 -2.19 12.28
C THR A 23 5.57 -1.07 11.39
N PRO A 24 4.96 -0.83 10.22
CA PRO A 24 5.41 0.21 9.29
C PRO A 24 5.09 1.63 9.78
N MET A 25 4.12 1.79 10.69
CA MET A 25 3.75 3.05 11.34
C MET A 25 3.54 2.82 12.84
N ASP A 26 3.83 3.83 13.65
CA ASP A 26 3.48 3.85 15.07
C ASP A 26 2.02 4.31 15.24
N VAL A 27 1.29 3.73 16.19
CA VAL A 27 -0.13 4.06 16.48
C VAL A 27 -0.24 5.22 17.48
N GLY A 28 0.90 5.72 17.97
CA GLY A 28 0.99 6.88 18.86
C GLY A 28 0.66 8.22 18.20
N PRO A 29 0.41 9.28 19.00
CA PRO A 29 0.22 10.63 18.47
C PRO A 29 1.39 11.02 17.58
N PRO A 30 1.16 11.74 16.47
CA PRO A 30 2.22 12.14 15.54
C PRO A 30 3.32 12.80 16.34
N THR A 31 4.50 12.18 16.35
CA THR A 31 5.64 12.74 17.05
C THR A 31 5.96 14.03 16.30
N ASN A 32 5.71 15.18 16.92
CA ASN A 32 6.12 16.50 16.46
C ASN A 32 7.65 16.58 16.42
N SER A 33 8.26 15.79 15.55
CA SER A 33 9.67 15.88 15.21
C SER A 33 9.73 16.76 13.97
N ASN A 34 9.80 18.07 14.20
CA ASN A 34 10.25 19.07 13.23
C ASN A 34 11.71 18.82 12.76
N SER A 35 12.25 17.61 12.94
CA SER A 35 13.50 17.20 12.35
C SER A 35 13.28 16.98 10.87
N ARG A 36 14.02 17.69 10.02
CA ARG A 36 14.17 17.31 8.60
C ARG A 36 14.49 15.81 8.56
N LEU A 37 13.59 15.01 8.00
CA LEU A 37 13.74 13.55 7.94
C LEU A 37 15.06 13.18 7.26
N PHE A 38 15.40 13.95 6.22
CA PHE A 38 16.65 13.95 5.49
C PHE A 38 17.00 15.40 5.14
N ASP A 39 18.25 15.78 5.34
CA ASP A 39 18.74 17.12 4.96
C ASP A 39 18.90 17.27 3.45
N ASN A 40 19.06 16.16 2.72
CA ASN A 40 19.21 16.13 1.28
C ASN A 40 17.88 15.83 0.57
N PRO A 41 17.29 16.80 -0.17
CA PRO A 41 16.01 16.62 -0.86
C PRO A 41 16.07 15.62 -2.02
N THR A 42 17.24 15.45 -2.66
CA THR A 42 17.42 14.49 -3.75
C THR A 42 17.41 13.05 -3.23
N LEU A 43 18.09 12.81 -2.10
CA LEU A 43 18.07 11.52 -1.42
C LEU A 43 16.65 11.15 -1.00
N TYR A 44 15.93 12.10 -0.38
CA TYR A 44 14.54 11.89 0.03
C TYR A 44 13.63 11.48 -1.14
N ARG A 45 13.68 12.20 -2.27
CA ARG A 45 12.88 11.86 -3.47
C ARG A 45 13.26 10.49 -4.04
N SER A 46 14.55 10.16 -4.06
CA SER A 46 15.03 8.85 -4.50
C SER A 46 14.44 7.73 -3.65
N ILE A 47 14.52 7.84 -2.31
CA ILE A 47 13.96 6.85 -1.38
C ILE A 47 12.44 6.75 -1.52
N MET A 48 11.73 7.88 -1.58
CA MET A 48 10.28 7.87 -1.76
C MET A 48 9.86 7.20 -3.05
N GLY A 49 10.54 7.45 -4.17
CA GLY A 49 10.28 6.78 -5.44
C GLY A 49 10.50 5.27 -5.36
N ARG A 50 11.59 4.84 -4.73
CA ARG A 50 11.90 3.42 -4.49
C ARG A 50 10.83 2.75 -3.60
N LEU A 51 10.34 3.43 -2.57
CA LEU A 51 9.27 2.93 -1.71
C LEU A 51 7.93 2.83 -2.43
N HIS A 52 7.59 3.82 -3.26
CA HIS A 52 6.36 3.78 -4.05
C HIS A 52 6.39 2.62 -5.05
N ASN A 53 7.53 2.37 -5.68
CA ASN A 53 7.73 1.19 -6.51
C ASN A 53 7.60 -0.11 -5.70
N LEU A 54 8.17 -0.16 -4.50
CA LEU A 54 8.07 -1.34 -3.64
C LEU A 54 6.63 -1.64 -3.20
N ALA A 55 5.83 -0.60 -2.92
CA ALA A 55 4.44 -0.74 -2.51
C ALA A 55 3.56 -1.45 -3.56
N VAL A 56 3.98 -1.46 -4.84
CA VAL A 56 3.37 -2.25 -5.93
C VAL A 56 3.54 -3.76 -5.73
N THR A 57 4.48 -4.20 -4.89
CA THR A 57 4.68 -5.63 -4.55
C THR A 57 4.52 -5.94 -3.06
N ARG A 58 4.23 -4.92 -2.26
CA ARG A 58 4.13 -4.97 -0.80
C ARG A 58 2.90 -4.21 -0.29
N PRO A 59 1.73 -4.87 -0.25
CA PRO A 59 0.48 -4.23 0.19
C PRO A 59 0.57 -3.66 1.61
N GLU A 60 1.36 -4.28 2.48
CA GLU A 60 1.45 -3.92 3.90
C GLU A 60 2.07 -2.54 4.16
N ILE A 61 2.78 -1.96 3.18
CA ILE A 61 3.38 -0.62 3.30
C ILE A 61 2.63 0.46 2.52
N GLN A 62 1.69 0.09 1.63
CA GLN A 62 1.10 1.02 0.66
C GLN A 62 0.40 2.20 1.35
N TYR A 63 -0.39 1.93 2.38
CA TYR A 63 -1.05 2.96 3.18
C TYR A 63 -0.04 3.96 3.76
N VAL A 64 1.02 3.46 4.42
CA VAL A 64 1.98 4.30 5.14
C VAL A 64 2.80 5.17 4.17
N VAL A 65 3.18 4.60 3.01
CA VAL A 65 3.89 5.32 1.95
C VAL A 65 3.03 6.47 1.39
N ASN A 66 1.72 6.27 1.29
CA ASN A 66 0.80 7.28 0.75
C ASN A 66 0.40 8.34 1.78
N LEU A 67 0.32 7.98 3.07
CA LEU A 67 -0.13 8.88 4.13
C LEU A 67 0.97 9.83 4.61
N ASN A 68 2.15 9.29 4.96
CA ASN A 68 3.09 10.06 5.76
C ASN A 68 4.54 9.89 5.32
N SER A 69 5.04 10.91 4.62
CA SER A 69 6.47 11.06 4.35
C SER A 69 7.34 11.01 5.60
N GLN A 70 6.82 11.43 6.76
CA GLN A 70 7.53 11.43 8.04
C GLN A 70 7.71 10.04 8.65
N ALA A 71 6.94 9.05 8.19
CA ALA A 71 7.13 7.66 8.59
C ALA A 71 8.28 6.96 7.84
N LEU A 72 9.01 7.65 6.94
CA LEU A 72 10.03 7.02 6.09
C LEU A 72 11.00 6.14 6.88
N LYS A 73 11.63 6.67 7.92
CA LYS A 73 12.62 5.93 8.72
C LYS A 73 12.02 4.67 9.34
N GLN A 74 10.77 4.75 9.81
CA GLN A 74 10.05 3.61 10.37
C GLN A 74 9.75 2.55 9.31
N ILE A 75 9.28 2.97 8.13
CA ILE A 75 9.06 2.06 6.99
C ILE A 75 10.37 1.36 6.64
N LEU A 76 11.49 2.09 6.58
CA LEU A 76 12.79 1.51 6.28
C LEU A 76 13.24 0.49 7.35
N HIS A 77 13.04 0.77 8.64
CA HIS A 77 13.32 -0.18 9.73
C HIS A 77 12.41 -1.41 9.67
N TYR A 78 11.16 -1.24 9.28
CA TYR A 78 10.21 -2.33 9.11
C TYR A 78 10.64 -3.23 7.96
N LEU A 79 10.94 -2.65 6.79
CA LEU A 79 11.40 -3.36 5.59
C LEU A 79 12.66 -4.18 5.82
N LYS A 80 13.59 -3.67 6.64
CA LYS A 80 14.78 -4.39 7.09
C LYS A 80 14.42 -5.70 7.81
N GLY A 81 13.42 -5.67 8.68
CA GLY A 81 12.96 -6.83 9.45
C GLY A 81 12.18 -7.87 8.65
N ILE A 82 11.56 -7.46 7.54
CA ILE A 82 10.74 -8.34 6.70
C ILE A 82 11.39 -8.67 5.34
N SER A 83 12.70 -8.52 5.20
CA SER A 83 13.43 -8.74 3.92
C SER A 83 13.17 -10.11 3.26
N ARG A 84 12.84 -11.14 4.04
CA ARG A 84 12.55 -12.50 3.53
C ARG A 84 11.06 -12.80 3.29
N ARG A 85 10.17 -11.84 3.54
CA ARG A 85 8.72 -12.00 3.35
C ARG A 85 8.31 -11.46 1.98
N GLY A 86 7.36 -12.12 1.33
CA GLY A 86 6.80 -11.68 0.05
C GLY A 86 5.44 -12.32 -0.19
N LEU A 87 4.84 -11.99 -1.33
CA LEU A 87 3.59 -12.61 -1.76
C LEU A 87 3.83 -14.08 -2.10
N LEU A 88 2.97 -14.93 -1.54
CA LEU A 88 2.95 -16.36 -1.84
C LEU A 88 1.88 -16.60 -2.89
N PHE A 89 2.30 -17.11 -4.05
CA PHE A 89 1.39 -17.59 -5.08
C PHE A 89 1.33 -19.11 -5.03
N GLN A 90 0.11 -19.64 -4.98
CA GLN A 90 -0.16 -21.06 -4.93
C GLN A 90 -1.31 -21.40 -5.89
N LYS A 91 -1.32 -22.64 -6.37
CA LYS A 91 -2.42 -23.14 -7.19
C LYS A 91 -3.71 -23.12 -6.36
N GLY A 92 -4.78 -22.62 -6.95
CA GLY A 92 -6.10 -22.58 -6.35
C GLY A 92 -7.15 -22.35 -7.42
N ASP A 93 -8.38 -22.12 -6.97
CA ASP A 93 -9.51 -21.89 -7.85
C ASP A 93 -9.42 -20.48 -8.48
N LEU A 94 -10.11 -20.29 -9.60
CA LEU A 94 -10.14 -19.01 -10.33
C LEU A 94 -11.29 -18.11 -9.87
N GLU A 95 -11.65 -18.20 -8.59
CA GLU A 95 -12.71 -17.37 -7.98
C GLU A 95 -12.14 -16.00 -7.61
N LEU A 96 -12.80 -14.94 -8.09
CA LEU A 96 -12.40 -13.57 -7.79
C LEU A 96 -13.08 -13.09 -6.50
N SER A 97 -12.29 -12.64 -5.53
CA SER A 97 -12.78 -12.12 -4.24
C SER A 97 -12.26 -10.71 -3.98
N ILE A 98 -13.15 -9.79 -3.62
CA ILE A 98 -12.81 -8.39 -3.33
C ILE A 98 -13.09 -8.09 -1.87
N TYR A 99 -12.10 -7.52 -1.19
CA TYR A 99 -12.26 -6.96 0.16
C TYR A 99 -12.06 -5.45 0.08
N SER A 100 -13.01 -4.68 0.61
CA SER A 100 -13.02 -3.23 0.65
C SER A 100 -13.01 -2.72 2.09
N ASN A 101 -12.32 -1.61 2.34
CA ASN A 101 -12.36 -0.88 3.60
C ASN A 101 -12.25 0.64 3.37
N SER A 102 -13.01 1.44 4.12
CA SER A 102 -12.91 2.90 4.19
C SER A 102 -12.67 3.36 5.63
N ASP A 103 -11.90 4.44 5.80
CA ASP A 103 -11.83 5.18 7.07
C ASP A 103 -12.61 6.50 6.95
N TRP A 104 -13.92 6.44 7.19
CA TRP A 104 -14.81 7.61 7.08
C TRP A 104 -14.32 8.80 7.91
N ALA A 105 -14.11 9.93 7.25
CA ALA A 105 -13.73 11.22 7.83
C ALA A 105 -12.56 11.17 8.85
N ASN A 106 -11.62 10.25 8.65
CA ASN A 106 -10.52 9.97 9.57
C ASN A 106 -9.44 11.07 9.54
N ASP A 107 -9.22 11.72 8.39
CA ASP A 107 -8.31 12.85 8.29
C ASP A 107 -8.88 14.07 9.03
N LYS A 108 -8.13 14.63 9.97
CA LYS A 108 -8.58 15.73 10.82
C LYS A 108 -8.57 17.08 10.09
N ASP A 109 -7.75 17.23 9.06
CA ASP A 109 -7.55 18.50 8.37
C ASP A 109 -8.60 18.70 7.27
N ASP A 110 -8.79 17.70 6.41
CA ASP A 110 -9.69 17.81 5.25
C ASP A 110 -10.91 16.87 5.29
N ARG A 111 -11.01 15.99 6.31
CA ARG A 111 -12.10 15.01 6.45
C ARG A 111 -12.23 14.07 5.25
N LEU A 112 -11.20 13.96 4.42
CA LEU A 112 -11.18 13.02 3.31
C LEU A 112 -10.88 11.63 3.84
N SER A 113 -11.61 10.66 3.31
CA SER A 113 -11.40 9.25 3.63
C SER A 113 -10.33 8.62 2.77
N THR A 114 -9.79 7.54 3.25
CA THR A 114 -8.88 6.64 2.56
C THR A 114 -9.66 5.39 2.16
N THR A 115 -9.67 5.15 0.87
CA THR A 115 -10.20 3.96 0.22
C THR A 115 -9.11 2.90 0.18
N GLY A 116 -9.42 1.69 0.63
CA GLY A 116 -8.54 0.53 0.50
C GLY A 116 -9.27 -0.67 -0.09
N TYR A 117 -8.66 -1.37 -1.05
CA TYR A 117 -9.17 -2.66 -1.50
C TYR A 117 -8.05 -3.70 -1.67
N LEU A 118 -8.42 -4.97 -1.53
CA LEU A 118 -7.60 -6.14 -1.84
C LEU A 118 -8.39 -7.05 -2.77
N LEU A 119 -7.76 -7.48 -3.85
CA LEU A 119 -8.35 -8.35 -4.86
C LEU A 119 -7.60 -9.67 -4.92
N PHE A 120 -8.32 -10.76 -4.68
CA PHE A 120 -7.80 -12.12 -4.66
C PHE A 120 -8.33 -12.94 -5.82
N LEU A 121 -7.48 -13.80 -6.38
CA LEU A 121 -7.84 -14.89 -7.28
C LEU A 121 -7.57 -16.22 -6.56
N GLY A 122 -8.64 -16.85 -6.10
CA GLY A 122 -8.58 -17.94 -5.13
C GLY A 122 -7.76 -17.50 -3.91
N PRO A 123 -6.69 -18.20 -3.54
CA PRO A 123 -5.87 -17.86 -2.38
C PRO A 123 -4.81 -16.76 -2.65
N ASN A 124 -4.75 -16.20 -3.86
CA ASN A 124 -3.65 -15.35 -4.30
C ASN A 124 -4.07 -13.88 -4.36
N LEU A 125 -3.36 -12.99 -3.65
CA LEU A 125 -3.54 -11.56 -3.81
C LEU A 125 -2.95 -11.10 -5.14
N ILE A 126 -3.78 -10.55 -6.04
CA ILE A 126 -3.39 -10.15 -7.40
C ILE A 126 -3.41 -8.64 -7.64
N SER A 127 -4.26 -7.89 -6.94
CA SER A 127 -4.30 -6.42 -7.01
C SER A 127 -4.70 -5.81 -5.67
N TRP A 128 -4.24 -4.60 -5.40
CA TRP A 128 -4.57 -3.86 -4.20
C TRP A 128 -4.33 -2.37 -4.38
N CYS A 129 -5.10 -1.57 -3.65
CA CYS A 129 -4.93 -0.13 -3.63
C CYS A 129 -5.23 0.43 -2.26
N THR A 130 -4.54 1.52 -1.93
CA THR A 130 -4.88 2.38 -0.81
C THR A 130 -4.72 3.82 -1.27
N LYS A 131 -5.80 4.58 -1.26
CA LYS A 131 -5.85 5.91 -1.86
C LYS A 131 -6.72 6.84 -1.05
N LYS A 132 -6.21 8.05 -0.78
CA LYS A 132 -7.02 9.14 -0.24
C LYS A 132 -8.05 9.60 -1.28
N GLN A 133 -9.31 9.67 -0.88
CA GLN A 133 -10.41 10.12 -1.72
C GLN A 133 -10.25 11.60 -2.05
N THR A 134 -10.78 12.01 -3.20
CA THR A 134 -10.71 13.41 -3.66
C THR A 134 -11.89 14.25 -3.20
N ARG A 135 -12.90 13.64 -2.59
CA ARG A 135 -14.14 14.30 -2.13
C ARG A 135 -14.52 13.79 -0.75
N VAL A 136 -14.98 14.70 0.09
CA VAL A 136 -15.53 14.35 1.41
C VAL A 136 -16.81 13.55 1.19
N SER A 137 -16.99 12.48 1.96
CA SER A 137 -18.24 11.73 2.00
C SER A 137 -19.12 12.23 3.13
N HIS A 138 -20.40 12.32 2.84
CA HIS A 138 -21.39 12.88 3.75
C HIS A 138 -21.91 11.82 4.74
N SER A 139 -21.58 10.54 4.50
CA SER A 139 -21.93 9.41 5.36
C SER A 139 -20.90 8.28 5.23
N SER A 140 -20.82 7.40 6.22
CA SER A 140 -19.97 6.20 6.18
C SER A 140 -20.39 5.23 5.07
N ILE A 141 -21.70 5.11 4.81
CA ILE A 141 -22.22 4.23 3.76
C ILE A 141 -21.82 4.70 2.36
N GLU A 142 -21.79 6.02 2.14
CA GLU A 142 -21.30 6.58 0.88
C GLU A 142 -19.82 6.23 0.67
N ASP A 143 -19.00 6.32 1.72
CA ASP A 143 -17.61 5.91 1.65
C ASP A 143 -17.43 4.43 1.37
N GLU A 144 -18.15 3.57 2.09
CA GLU A 144 -18.14 2.13 1.85
C GLU A 144 -18.50 1.81 0.39
N TYR A 145 -19.52 2.48 -0.16
CA TYR A 145 -19.93 2.31 -1.55
C TYR A 145 -18.85 2.75 -2.54
N ARG A 146 -18.20 3.89 -2.30
CA ARG A 146 -17.10 4.38 -3.16
C ARG A 146 -15.90 3.44 -3.17
N VAL A 147 -15.56 2.84 -2.03
CA VAL A 147 -14.48 1.83 -1.97
C VAL A 147 -14.86 0.58 -2.73
N MET A 148 -16.10 0.11 -2.55
CA MET A 148 -16.62 -1.05 -3.27
C MET A 148 -16.61 -0.82 -4.79
N GLU A 149 -17.07 0.35 -5.24
CA GLU A 149 -17.02 0.76 -6.64
C GLU A 149 -15.59 0.70 -7.20
N ALA A 150 -14.60 1.22 -6.47
CA ALA A 150 -13.21 1.19 -6.89
C ALA A 150 -12.65 -0.24 -7.03
N GLY A 151 -13.02 -1.14 -6.10
CA GLY A 151 -12.63 -2.55 -6.16
C GLY A 151 -13.29 -3.29 -7.33
N VAL A 152 -14.59 -3.06 -7.56
CA VAL A 152 -15.33 -3.66 -8.68
C VAL A 152 -14.81 -3.17 -10.03
N ALA A 153 -14.47 -1.88 -10.15
CA ALA A 153 -13.88 -1.35 -11.38
C ALA A 153 -12.55 -2.03 -11.73
N GLU A 154 -11.70 -2.30 -10.73
CA GLU A 154 -10.45 -3.04 -10.91
C GLU A 154 -10.70 -4.50 -11.33
N ALA A 155 -11.66 -5.17 -10.69
CA ALA A 155 -12.06 -6.52 -11.03
C ALA A 155 -12.57 -6.63 -12.48
N MET A 156 -13.44 -5.70 -12.90
CA MET A 156 -13.93 -5.61 -14.27
C MET A 156 -12.79 -5.39 -15.27
N TRP A 157 -11.81 -4.53 -14.93
CA TRP A 157 -10.65 -4.28 -15.78
C TRP A 157 -9.81 -5.54 -15.98
N LEU A 158 -9.57 -6.31 -14.90
CA LEU A 158 -8.85 -7.59 -14.99
C LEU A 158 -9.60 -8.63 -15.81
N HIS A 159 -10.91 -8.76 -15.61
CA HIS A 159 -11.75 -9.66 -16.40
C HIS A 159 -11.69 -9.31 -17.90
N HIS A 160 -11.79 -8.02 -18.24
CA HIS A 160 -11.69 -7.59 -19.63
C HIS A 160 -10.33 -7.91 -20.27
N ILE A 161 -9.24 -7.80 -19.49
CA ILE A 161 -7.90 -8.16 -19.97
C ILE A 161 -7.77 -9.66 -20.15
N THR A 162 -8.32 -10.47 -19.24
CA THR A 162 -8.22 -11.92 -19.32
C THR A 162 -9.02 -12.46 -20.50
N ASP A 163 -10.21 -11.90 -20.74
CA ASP A 163 -11.02 -12.22 -21.91
C ASP A 163 -10.31 -11.85 -23.22
N ALA A 164 -9.68 -10.66 -23.27
CA ALA A 164 -8.91 -10.22 -24.43
C ALA A 164 -7.68 -11.11 -24.71
N LEU A 165 -7.15 -11.79 -23.68
CA LEU A 165 -6.05 -12.75 -23.79
C LEU A 165 -6.52 -14.18 -24.08
N GLY A 166 -7.82 -14.43 -24.11
CA GLY A 166 -8.43 -15.73 -24.41
C GLY A 166 -8.56 -16.68 -23.22
N GLU A 167 -8.45 -16.16 -21.98
CA GLU A 167 -8.64 -16.91 -20.74
C GLU A 167 -9.92 -16.41 -20.06
N GLU A 168 -11.03 -17.16 -20.19
CA GLU A 168 -12.28 -16.86 -19.47
C GLU A 168 -12.08 -17.13 -17.97
N ILE A 169 -11.91 -16.08 -17.18
CA ILE A 169 -12.06 -16.17 -15.73
C ILE A 169 -13.57 -16.18 -15.46
N LEU A 170 -14.06 -17.39 -15.15
CA LEU A 170 -15.46 -17.80 -15.09
C LEU A 170 -16.42 -16.78 -14.44
N GLU A 171 -17.60 -16.67 -15.05
CA GLU A 171 -18.78 -15.95 -14.56
C GLU A 171 -19.10 -16.28 -13.10
N ALA A 172 -19.35 -15.23 -12.31
CA ALA A 172 -19.79 -15.27 -10.92
C ALA A 172 -21.26 -15.69 -10.75
#